data_AF-A0A1W1XHR1-F1
#
_entry.id   AF-A0A1W1XHR1-F1
#
_cell.length_a   1.000
_cell.length_b   1.000
_cell.length_c   1.000
_cell.angle_alpha   90.00
_cell.angle_beta   90.00
_cell.angle_gamma   90.00
#
_symmetry.space_group_name_H-M   'P 1'
#
loop_
_entity.id
_entity.type
_entity.pdbx_description
1 polymer ?
#
loop_
_entity_poly.entity_id
_entity_poly.type
_entity_poly.pdbx_seq_one_letter_code
_entity_poly.pdbx_strand_id
1 'polypeptide(L)'
;MKRTTLVILLAVGMMLLPMSLAFGGSAQDAYYRECVDKRIANCNRKANLAHSVGCHLRECARKAQEEAAYLKANRERLIREMKADNVETVEYKVNYRLIRAFVASRQ
;
A
#
# COMPACT_ATOMS: atom_id res chain seq x y z
N MET A 1 -36.78 35.51 39.73
CA MET A 1 -35.63 35.64 38.80
C MET A 1 -34.67 34.50 39.12
N LYS A 2 -34.98 33.24 38.80
CA LYS A 2 -35.01 32.55 37.49
C LYS A 2 -33.63 32.42 36.82
N ARG A 3 -32.90 31.37 37.22
CA ARG A 3 -32.39 30.29 36.36
C ARG A 3 -31.20 30.56 35.42
N THR A 4 -30.46 31.66 35.54
CA THR A 4 -29.36 31.97 34.59
C THR A 4 -27.96 31.51 35.01
N THR A 5 -27.76 31.03 36.24
CA THR A 5 -26.42 30.64 36.73
C THR A 5 -26.08 29.15 36.63
N LEU A 6 -26.94 28.32 36.02
CA LEU A 6 -26.75 26.86 35.95
C LEU A 6 -26.45 26.31 34.55
N VAL A 7 -26.44 27.16 33.52
CA VAL A 7 -26.23 26.71 32.12
C VAL A 7 -24.76 26.79 31.68
N ILE A 8 -23.92 27.53 32.40
CA ILE A 8 -22.51 27.72 32.00
C ILE A 8 -21.61 26.53 32.41
N LEU A 9 -22.06 25.67 33.33
CA LEU A 9 -21.28 24.52 33.79
C LEU A 9 -21.43 23.24 32.92
N LEU A 10 -22.21 23.29 31.83
CA LEU A 10 -22.46 22.13 30.96
C LEU A 10 -21.68 22.15 29.63
N ALA A 11 -20.77 23.11 29.43
CA ALA A 11 -19.99 23.27 28.19
C ALA A 11 -18.52 22.83 28.30
N VAL A 12 -18.16 22.06 29.34
CA VAL A 12 -16.78 21.61 29.59
C VAL A 12 -16.61 20.09 29.39
N GLY A 13 -17.64 19.39 28.91
CA GLY A 13 -17.70 17.92 28.96
C GLY A 13 -17.41 17.14 27.67
N MET A 14 -16.96 17.75 26.56
CA MET A 14 -16.82 17.04 25.27
C MET A 14 -15.57 17.42 24.45
N MET A 15 -14.46 17.76 25.10
CA MET A 15 -13.17 17.96 24.41
C MET A 15 -12.04 17.12 25.01
N LEU A 16 -12.33 15.85 25.26
CA LEU A 16 -11.31 14.82 25.47
C LEU A 16 -11.68 13.61 24.64
N LEU A 17 -11.65 13.77 23.31
CA LEU A 17 -11.41 12.61 22.45
C LEU A 17 -9.96 12.20 22.70
N PRO A 18 -9.69 10.98 23.20
CA PRO A 18 -8.33 10.49 23.28
C PRO A 18 -7.82 10.43 21.84
N MET A 19 -6.81 11.25 21.53
CA MET A 19 -6.03 11.17 20.30
C MET A 19 -5.28 9.84 20.33
N SER A 20 -6.03 8.79 20.03
CA SER A 20 -5.62 7.41 20.19
C SER A 20 -4.78 7.03 18.97
N LEU A 21 -3.46 6.98 19.19
CA LEU A 21 -2.54 6.02 18.56
C LEU A 21 -2.47 6.02 17.01
N ALA A 22 -1.88 7.07 16.43
CA ALA A 22 -1.40 7.02 15.04
C ALA A 22 0.01 6.40 14.88
N PHE A 23 0.55 5.72 15.90
CA PHE A 23 1.90 5.16 15.83
C PHE A 23 2.01 3.88 14.96
N GLY A 24 0.91 3.15 14.76
CA GLY A 24 0.90 1.93 13.93
C GLY A 24 0.96 2.18 12.42
N GLY A 25 0.54 3.36 11.97
CA GLY A 25 0.49 3.68 10.54
C GLY A 25 1.86 3.87 9.89
N SER A 26 2.90 4.19 10.66
CA SER A 26 4.25 4.45 10.15
C SER A 26 5.00 3.16 9.79
N ALA A 27 4.98 2.16 10.68
CA ALA A 27 5.62 0.87 10.48
C ALA A 27 4.97 0.06 9.35
N GLN A 28 3.63 0.07 9.29
CA GLN A 28 2.88 -0.59 8.23
C GLN A 28 3.13 0.06 6.85
N ASP A 29 3.21 1.38 6.79
CA ASP A 29 3.52 2.11 5.54
C ASP A 29 4.95 1.79 5.06
N ALA A 30 5.92 1.79 5.98
CA ALA A 30 7.29 1.40 5.68
C ALA A 30 7.37 -0.05 5.16
N TYR A 31 6.66 -0.98 5.79
CA TYR A 31 6.61 -2.39 5.35
C TYR A 31 6.06 -2.52 3.92
N TYR A 32 4.95 -1.86 3.61
CA TYR A 32 4.38 -1.91 2.26
C TYR A 32 5.31 -1.30 1.21
N ARG A 33 5.97 -0.17 1.53
CA ARG A 33 6.97 0.44 0.65
C ARG A 33 8.10 -0.53 0.35
N GLU A 34 8.64 -1.16 1.39
CA GLU A 34 9.69 -2.16 1.25
C GLU A 34 9.27 -3.34 0.39
N CYS A 35 8.05 -3.86 0.57
CA CYS A 35 7.51 -4.94 -0.27
C CYS A 35 7.37 -4.52 -1.74
N VAL A 36 6.87 -3.31 -2.02
CA VAL A 36 6.77 -2.79 -3.39
C VAL A 36 8.15 -2.65 -4.03
N ASP A 37 9.12 -2.10 -3.29
CA ASP A 37 10.48 -1.89 -3.78
C ASP A 37 11.20 -3.24 -4.03
N LYS A 38 11.05 -4.20 -3.11
CA LYS A 38 11.51 -5.59 -3.29
C LYS A 38 10.89 -6.23 -4.55
N ARG A 39 9.58 -6.07 -4.76
CA ARG A 39 8.90 -6.64 -5.94
C ARG A 39 9.40 -6.00 -7.24
N ILE A 40 9.59 -4.68 -7.26
CA ILE A 40 10.18 -3.96 -8.39
C ILE A 40 11.59 -4.46 -8.67
N ALA A 41 12.43 -4.62 -7.64
CA ALA A 41 13.77 -5.16 -7.80
C ALA A 41 13.74 -6.59 -8.38
N ASN A 42 12.82 -7.45 -7.93
CA ASN A 42 12.63 -8.79 -8.48
C ASN A 42 12.23 -8.76 -9.95
N CYS A 43 11.35 -7.84 -10.34
CA CYS A 43 10.97 -7.64 -11.73
C CYS A 43 12.16 -7.17 -12.58
N ASN A 44 12.96 -6.20 -12.10
CA ASN A 44 14.15 -5.74 -12.79
C ASN A 44 15.18 -6.86 -12.98
N ARG A 45 15.37 -7.75 -11.98
CA ARG A 45 16.22 -8.94 -12.12
C ARG A 45 15.73 -9.87 -13.24
N LYS A 46 14.41 -10.10 -13.33
CA LYS A 46 13.81 -10.90 -14.41
C LYS A 46 13.93 -10.21 -15.78
N ALA A 47 13.89 -8.88 -15.82
CA ALA A 47 14.04 -8.10 -17.05
C ALA A 47 15.40 -8.34 -17.73
N ASN A 48 16.44 -8.69 -16.98
CA ASN A 48 17.75 -9.05 -17.55
C ASN A 48 17.71 -10.28 -18.47
N LEU A 49 16.65 -11.08 -18.42
CA LEU A 49 16.44 -12.23 -19.31
C LEU A 49 15.94 -11.83 -20.71
N ALA A 50 15.77 -10.52 -20.99
CA ALA A 50 15.28 -10.02 -22.27
C ALA A 50 16.17 -10.40 -23.47
N HIS A 51 17.46 -10.64 -23.23
CA HIS A 51 18.43 -11.04 -24.26
C HIS A 51 18.65 -12.55 -24.34
N SER A 52 17.85 -13.35 -23.62
CA SER A 52 17.96 -14.81 -23.67
C SER A 52 17.54 -15.36 -25.03
N VAL A 53 18.17 -16.47 -25.44
CA VAL A 53 17.87 -17.19 -26.68
C VAL A 53 16.47 -17.83 -26.65
N GLY A 54 15.98 -18.20 -25.45
CA GLY A 54 14.66 -18.81 -25.29
C GLY A 54 13.51 -17.80 -25.37
N CYS A 55 12.53 -18.05 -26.24
CA CYS A 55 11.34 -17.19 -26.38
C CYS A 55 10.56 -17.03 -25.06
N HIS A 56 10.47 -18.10 -24.26
CA HIS A 56 9.80 -18.08 -22.95
C HIS A 56 10.47 -17.13 -21.96
N LEU A 57 11.81 -17.08 -21.95
CA LEU A 57 12.57 -16.21 -21.05
C LEU A 57 12.44 -14.75 -21.45
N ARG A 58 12.43 -14.46 -22.75
CA ARG A 58 12.14 -13.09 -23.27
C ARG A 58 10.74 -12.63 -22.90
N GLU A 59 9.75 -13.50 -23.02
CA GLU A 59 8.37 -13.18 -22.61
C GLU A 59 8.25 -12.94 -21.09
N CYS A 60 8.95 -13.75 -20.28
CA CYS A 60 9.05 -13.51 -18.84
C CYS A 60 9.67 -12.14 -18.53
N ALA A 61 10.74 -11.76 -19.24
CA ALA A 61 11.38 -10.45 -19.08
C ALA A 61 10.44 -9.31 -19.46
N ARG A 62 9.72 -9.44 -20.59
CA ARG A 62 8.73 -8.46 -21.05
C ARG A 62 7.63 -8.24 -20.01
N LYS A 63 7.01 -9.31 -19.51
CA LYS A 63 5.99 -9.23 -18.45
C LYS A 63 6.54 -8.60 -17.17
N ALA A 64 7.78 -8.91 -16.79
CA ALA A 64 8.41 -8.32 -15.62
C ALA A 64 8.68 -6.81 -15.79
N GLN A 65 9.07 -6.37 -16.99
CA GLN A 65 9.23 -4.94 -17.30
C GLN A 65 7.89 -4.19 -17.19
N GLU A 66 6.82 -4.74 -17.75
CA GLU A 66 5.46 -4.18 -17.64
C GLU A 66 5.02 -4.08 -16.17
N GLU A 67 5.22 -5.15 -15.39
CA GLU A 67 4.87 -5.17 -13.97
C GLU A 67 5.68 -4.13 -13.18
N ALA A 68 7.00 -4.04 -13.40
CA ALA A 68 7.83 -3.03 -12.75
C ALA A 68 7.39 -1.60 -13.08
N ALA A 69 7.06 -1.34 -14.35
CA ALA A 69 6.57 -0.03 -14.78
C ALA A 69 5.24 0.33 -14.10
N TYR A 70 4.29 -0.63 -14.05
CA TYR A 70 3.02 -0.45 -13.36
C TYR A 70 3.21 -0.14 -11.87
N LEU A 71 4.02 -0.95 -11.18
CA LEU A 71 4.27 -0.80 -9.74
C LEU A 71 4.93 0.55 -9.42
N LYS A 72 5.89 1.02 -10.24
CA LYS A 72 6.51 2.34 -10.08
C LYS A 72 5.51 3.47 -10.26
N ALA A 73 4.71 3.42 -11.33
CA ALA A 73 3.74 4.47 -11.64
C ALA A 73 2.61 4.56 -10.61
N ASN A 74 2.29 3.46 -9.92
CA ASN A 74 1.15 3.36 -9.01
C ASN A 74 1.53 3.17 -7.54
N ARG A 75 2.81 3.29 -7.17
CA ARG A 75 3.34 2.95 -5.83
C ARG A 75 2.50 3.51 -4.68
N GLU A 76 2.30 4.83 -4.66
CA GLU A 76 1.55 5.48 -3.58
C GLU A 76 0.06 5.09 -3.56
N ARG A 77 -0.55 4.87 -4.73
CA ARG A 77 -1.94 4.42 -4.82
C ARG A 77 -2.09 3.01 -4.26
N LEU A 78 -1.20 2.09 -4.64
CA LEU A 78 -1.20 0.70 -4.18
C LEU A 78 -1.00 0.61 -2.67
N ILE A 79 -0.10 1.42 -2.10
CA ILE A 79 0.11 1.48 -0.64
C ILE A 79 -1.17 1.96 0.07
N ARG A 80 -1.82 3.02 -0.43
CA ARG A 80 -3.09 3.49 0.14
C ARG A 80 -4.19 2.43 0.05
N GLU A 81 -4.30 1.73 -1.07
CA GLU A 81 -5.26 0.64 -1.26
C GLU A 81 -4.98 -0.51 -0.28
N MET A 82 -3.72 -0.94 -0.13
CA MET A 82 -3.37 -2.01 0.81
C MET A 82 -3.70 -1.66 2.26
N LYS A 83 -3.53 -0.38 2.65
CA LYS A 83 -3.94 0.13 3.96
C LYS A 83 -5.46 0.12 4.11
N ALA A 84 -6.19 0.60 3.11
CA ALA A 84 -7.66 0.63 3.12
C ALA A 84 -8.26 -0.79 3.16
N ASP A 85 -7.67 -1.71 2.40
CA ASP A 85 -8.04 -3.13 2.34
C ASP A 85 -7.62 -3.91 3.60
N ASN A 86 -6.90 -3.29 4.55
CA ASN A 86 -6.30 -3.92 5.73
C ASN A 86 -5.50 -5.19 5.38
N VAL A 87 -4.71 -5.15 4.31
CA VAL A 87 -3.88 -6.28 3.89
C VAL A 87 -2.89 -6.61 4.99
N GLU A 88 -2.97 -7.79 5.57
CA GLU A 88 -2.03 -8.19 6.61
C GLU A 88 -0.57 -8.04 6.14
N THR A 89 0.31 -7.54 7.01
CA THR A 89 1.74 -7.28 6.74
C THR A 89 2.55 -8.58 6.69
N VAL A 90 2.15 -9.47 5.79
CA VAL A 90 2.81 -10.73 5.48
C VAL A 90 3.12 -10.74 3.99
N GLU A 91 4.38 -11.03 3.66
CA GLU A 91 4.92 -10.83 2.31
C GLU A 91 4.07 -11.48 1.21
N TYR A 92 3.61 -12.72 1.40
CA TYR A 92 2.83 -13.41 0.37
C TYR A 92 1.47 -12.73 0.11
N LYS A 93 0.83 -12.15 1.13
CA LYS A 93 -0.47 -11.46 1.00
C LYS A 93 -0.30 -10.13 0.27
N VAL A 94 0.74 -9.39 0.63
CA VAL A 94 1.11 -8.14 -0.05
C VAL A 94 1.45 -8.43 -1.51
N ASN A 95 2.31 -9.41 -1.79
CA ASN A 95 2.67 -9.79 -3.16
C ASN A 95 1.46 -10.25 -3.96
N TYR A 96 0.57 -11.05 -3.38
CA TYR A 96 -0.67 -11.47 -4.04
C TYR A 96 -1.53 -10.26 -4.43
N ARG A 97 -1.72 -9.30 -3.52
CA ARG A 97 -2.50 -8.07 -3.80
C ARG A 97 -1.87 -7.24 -4.92
N LEU A 98 -0.54 -7.09 -4.93
CA LEU A 98 0.20 -6.36 -5.96
C LEU A 98 0.08 -7.04 -7.34
N ILE A 99 0.26 -8.36 -7.40
CA ILE A 99 0.11 -9.14 -8.64
C ILE A 99 -1.33 -9.01 -9.16
N ARG A 100 -2.33 -9.16 -8.28
CA ARG A 100 -3.74 -9.01 -8.64
C ARG A 100 -4.04 -7.63 -9.19
N ALA A 101 -3.47 -6.57 -8.61
CA ALA A 101 -3.63 -5.20 -9.09
C ALA A 101 -3.07 -5.00 -10.51
N PHE A 102 -1.90 -5.58 -10.79
CA PHE A 102 -1.30 -5.54 -12.12
C PHE A 102 -2.08 -6.36 -13.14
N VAL A 103 -2.55 -7.56 -12.77
CA VAL A 103 -3.37 -8.39 -13.68
C VAL A 103 -4.67 -7.67 -14.04
N ALA A 104 -5.31 -7.03 -13.06
CA ALA A 104 -6.55 -6.29 -13.27
C ALA A 104 -6.36 -5.03 -14.14
N SER A 105 -5.18 -4.41 -14.19
CA SER A 105 -4.93 -3.22 -15.02
C SER A 105 -4.67 -3.52 -16.50
N ARG A 106 -4.63 -4.80 -16.88
CA ARG A 106 -4.43 -5.25 -18.27
C ARG A 106 -5.73 -5.62 -18.99
N GLN A 107 -6.87 -5.55 -18.29
CA GLN A 107 -8.22 -5.78 -18.81
C GLN A 107 -8.82 -4.46 -19.27
#